data_AF-A0A9W7Y126-F1
#
_entry.id   AF-A0A9W7Y126-F1
#
_cell.length_a   1.000
_cell.length_b   1.000
_cell.length_c   1.000
_cell.angle_alpha   90.00
_cell.angle_beta   90.00
_cell.angle_gamma   90.00
#
_symmetry.space_group_name_H-M   'P 1'
#
loop_
_entity.id
_entity.type
_entity.pdbx_description
1 polymer ?
#
loop_
_entity_poly.entity_id
_entity_poly.type
_entity_poly.pdbx_seq_one_letter_code
_entity_poly.pdbx_strand_id
1 'polypeptide(L)'
;MSAYGEKYESRQNATRDSELANGKGSNRDSSTSSSTSNGHQASSRKRQHGAVDDVDADIDADDGEIKCEEGEEGEEQLNNGEEKTAAMEHQLGLIRFDVVYNDSRDESMRRLTELKNIFQKQLPKMPKEYIARLVYDRNHSSLAIVKANGHVVGGITFRLFEQREFAEIVFCAVSSSEQVKGYGSYLMNKLKDYISANTMARHFLTYADNYAIGYFQKQGFTKEITLDKRLWMGYIKDYEGGTLMQAIIEKIRAKTRSQIVYPGLTCFKENPELKDIDPFSIPGIYLMTLEANVDENKYPTLESFALDTRKIFVNCKNYNGEGTRYWRCAVSLEKFFDDKIKEWKARASK
;
A
#
# COMPACT_ATOMS: atom_id res chain seq x y z
N MET A 1 -7.16 34.61 -3.60
CA MET A 1 -5.79 34.04 -3.58
C MET A 1 -5.38 33.89 -2.13
N SER A 2 -4.67 32.82 -1.73
CA SER A 2 -4.30 32.58 -0.32
C SER A 2 -2.79 32.71 -0.12
N ALA A 3 -2.36 33.10 1.09
CA ALA A 3 -0.98 33.39 1.47
C ALA A 3 -0.02 32.16 1.52
N TYR A 4 -0.41 31.07 0.85
CA TYR A 4 0.42 29.88 0.64
C TYR A 4 1.10 29.89 -0.75
N GLY A 5 0.53 30.58 -1.76
CA GLY A 5 1.10 30.63 -3.12
C GLY A 5 2.42 31.39 -3.20
N GLU A 6 2.48 32.57 -2.58
CA GLU A 6 3.66 33.47 -2.59
C GLU A 6 4.92 32.81 -2.00
N LYS A 7 4.73 31.94 -1.00
CA LYS A 7 5.81 31.14 -0.38
C LYS A 7 6.30 30.00 -1.28
N TYR A 8 5.58 29.68 -2.34
CA TYR A 8 5.92 28.62 -3.29
C TYR A 8 6.65 29.18 -4.52
N GLU A 9 6.25 30.33 -5.05
CA GLU A 9 7.01 31.07 -6.07
C GLU A 9 8.41 31.42 -5.56
N SER A 10 8.50 31.80 -4.28
CA SER A 10 9.77 32.02 -3.57
C SER A 10 10.73 30.82 -3.60
N ARG A 11 10.24 29.58 -3.76
CA ARG A 11 11.10 28.39 -3.92
C ARG A 11 11.70 28.27 -5.33
N GLN A 12 10.96 28.66 -6.37
CA GLN A 12 11.37 28.40 -7.75
C GLN A 12 12.61 29.20 -8.16
N ASN A 13 12.76 30.43 -7.66
CA ASN A 13 13.94 31.26 -7.95
C ASN A 13 15.21 30.68 -7.30
N ALA A 14 15.12 30.14 -6.08
CA ALA A 14 16.28 29.59 -5.37
C ALA A 14 16.87 28.32 -6.02
N THR A 15 16.06 27.49 -6.68
CA THR A 15 16.57 26.36 -7.49
C THR A 15 17.24 26.82 -8.77
N ARG A 16 16.72 27.89 -9.39
CA ARG A 16 17.16 28.39 -10.70
C ARG A 16 18.62 28.84 -10.70
N ASP A 17 19.05 29.49 -9.61
CA ASP A 17 20.43 29.94 -9.44
C ASP A 17 21.41 28.79 -9.15
N SER A 18 20.94 27.67 -8.57
CA SER A 18 21.80 26.53 -8.27
C SER A 18 22.09 25.64 -9.48
N GLU A 19 21.14 25.54 -10.43
CA GLU A 19 21.32 24.79 -11.68
C GLU A 19 22.30 25.46 -12.65
N LEU A 20 22.38 26.80 -12.63
CA LEU A 20 23.32 27.58 -13.45
C LEU A 20 24.80 27.47 -12.98
N ALA A 21 25.04 27.09 -11.71
CA ALA A 21 26.37 27.07 -11.12
C ALA A 21 27.25 25.88 -11.57
N ASN A 22 26.66 24.72 -11.89
CA ASN A 22 27.38 23.47 -12.20
C ASN A 22 27.84 23.35 -13.68
N GLY A 23 27.77 24.42 -14.48
CA GLY A 23 27.88 24.36 -15.94
C GLY A 23 29.26 24.52 -16.59
N LYS A 24 30.39 24.46 -15.87
CA LYS A 24 31.74 24.70 -16.46
C LYS A 24 32.87 23.84 -15.86
N GLY A 25 33.63 23.14 -16.72
CA GLY A 25 34.84 22.37 -16.38
C GLY A 25 34.96 21.05 -17.15
N SER A 26 35.17 21.05 -18.47
CA SER A 26 36.46 21.18 -19.20
C SER A 26 37.28 19.88 -19.31
N ASN A 27 37.34 19.29 -20.52
CA ASN A 27 38.17 18.13 -20.86
C ASN A 27 39.67 18.37 -20.65
N ARG A 28 40.42 17.30 -20.33
CA ARG A 28 41.76 17.04 -20.87
C ARG A 28 42.01 15.55 -21.06
N ASP A 29 42.51 15.19 -22.24
CA ASP A 29 42.99 13.85 -22.59
C ASP A 29 44.48 13.68 -22.22
N SER A 30 44.90 12.45 -21.92
CA SER A 30 46.28 12.00 -22.18
C SER A 30 46.38 10.46 -22.13
N SER A 31 46.84 9.85 -23.21
CA SER A 31 47.08 8.41 -23.34
C SER A 31 48.58 8.08 -23.37
N THR A 32 49.00 7.01 -22.70
CA THR A 32 50.26 6.30 -23.05
C THR A 32 50.22 4.82 -22.63
N SER A 33 50.93 3.99 -23.39
CA SER A 33 51.29 2.59 -23.09
C SER A 33 52.55 2.54 -22.19
N SER A 34 53.15 1.42 -21.76
CA SER A 34 53.04 -0.02 -22.08
C SER A 34 53.37 -0.86 -20.79
N SER A 35 53.78 -2.13 -20.72
CA SER A 35 54.15 -3.24 -21.66
C SER A 35 54.34 -4.56 -20.86
N THR A 36 54.14 -5.73 -21.51
CA THR A 36 54.80 -7.05 -21.26
C THR A 36 54.66 -7.75 -19.88
N SER A 37 54.67 -9.09 -19.75
CA SER A 37 54.49 -10.21 -20.72
C SER A 37 54.30 -11.55 -19.98
N ASN A 38 54.15 -12.64 -20.76
CA ASN A 38 54.23 -14.07 -20.40
C ASN A 38 52.92 -14.72 -19.91
N GLY A 39 52.39 -15.63 -20.74
CA GLY A 39 51.55 -16.75 -20.30
C GLY A 39 52.30 -18.07 -20.43
N HIS A 40 51.69 -19.17 -19.98
CA HIS A 40 52.09 -20.55 -20.26
C HIS A 40 50.84 -21.44 -20.38
N GLN A 41 50.93 -22.53 -21.14
CA GLN A 41 49.85 -23.51 -21.32
C GLN A 41 50.24 -24.88 -20.74
N ALA A 42 49.21 -25.66 -20.35
CA ALA A 42 49.12 -27.11 -20.07
C ALA A 42 48.33 -27.32 -18.77
N SER A 43 47.22 -28.05 -18.65
CA SER A 43 46.64 -29.24 -19.32
C SER A 43 46.89 -30.56 -18.58
N SER A 44 45.78 -31.12 -18.07
CA SER A 44 45.47 -32.57 -17.98
C SER A 44 45.92 -33.44 -16.78
N ARG A 45 44.88 -34.04 -16.14
CA ARG A 45 44.76 -35.42 -15.58
C ARG A 45 45.06 -35.76 -14.10
N LYS A 46 43.96 -35.78 -13.32
CA LYS A 46 43.32 -36.95 -12.64
C LYS A 46 43.93 -37.61 -11.37
N ARG A 47 43.01 -37.91 -10.42
CA ARG A 47 43.02 -38.98 -9.36
C ARG A 47 43.84 -38.69 -8.07
N GLN A 48 43.43 -39.06 -6.84
CA GLN A 48 42.16 -39.67 -6.34
C GLN A 48 41.99 -39.61 -4.78
N HIS A 49 40.75 -39.83 -4.30
CA HIS A 49 40.29 -40.31 -2.96
C HIS A 49 40.23 -39.37 -1.72
N GLY A 50 39.23 -39.66 -0.85
CA GLY A 50 38.84 -38.93 0.37
C GLY A 50 37.59 -38.04 0.14
N ALA A 51 36.33 -38.49 0.25
CA ALA A 51 35.62 -39.11 1.40
C ALA A 51 35.49 -38.12 2.58
N VAL A 52 34.33 -37.83 3.18
CA VAL A 52 32.95 -38.38 3.07
C VAL A 52 31.90 -37.25 3.16
N ASP A 53 30.63 -37.34 2.74
CA ASP A 53 29.88 -38.15 1.75
C ASP A 53 28.52 -37.39 1.46
N ASP A 54 27.51 -38.01 0.82
CA ASP A 54 26.32 -37.36 0.22
C ASP A 54 24.95 -37.72 0.87
N VAL A 55 23.89 -36.99 0.47
CA VAL A 55 22.43 -37.35 0.42
C VAL A 55 21.67 -37.75 1.73
N ASP A 56 20.33 -37.74 1.80
CA ASP A 56 19.31 -37.21 0.87
C ASP A 56 18.15 -36.51 1.61
N ALA A 57 17.21 -35.94 0.84
CA ALA A 57 15.88 -35.61 1.33
C ALA A 57 15.01 -36.87 1.50
N ASP A 58 14.11 -36.87 2.48
CA ASP A 58 12.91 -37.71 2.39
C ASP A 58 11.69 -37.06 3.03
N ILE A 59 10.51 -37.57 2.68
CA ILE A 59 9.20 -37.10 3.15
C ILE A 59 8.60 -38.17 4.05
N ASP A 60 8.17 -37.80 5.25
CA ASP A 60 7.22 -38.62 6.02
C ASP A 60 6.12 -37.77 6.63
N ALA A 61 4.93 -38.36 6.70
CA ALA A 61 3.77 -37.86 7.43
C ALA A 61 3.23 -39.02 8.27
N ASP A 62 2.93 -38.76 9.54
CA ASP A 62 2.32 -39.74 10.43
C ASP A 62 1.24 -39.08 11.31
N ASP A 63 0.19 -39.83 11.64
CA ASP A 63 -0.97 -39.37 12.41
C ASP A 63 -0.79 -39.71 13.90
N GLY A 64 -0.77 -38.70 14.78
CA GLY A 64 -0.45 -38.85 16.21
C GLY A 64 -1.43 -38.13 17.14
N GLU A 65 -2.33 -38.90 17.75
CA GLU A 65 -3.36 -38.55 18.75
C GLU A 65 -3.19 -37.23 19.55
N ILE A 66 -4.21 -36.36 19.47
CA ILE A 66 -4.39 -35.24 20.42
C ILE A 66 -4.81 -35.81 21.77
N LYS A 67 -3.93 -35.72 22.78
CA LYS A 67 -4.32 -35.87 24.19
C LYS A 67 -4.79 -34.54 24.76
N CYS A 68 -5.91 -34.56 25.45
CA CYS A 68 -6.37 -33.46 26.28
C CYS A 68 -5.69 -33.54 27.66
N GLU A 69 -5.09 -32.45 28.11
CA GLU A 69 -4.70 -32.25 29.50
C GLU A 69 -5.44 -31.01 30.03
N GLU A 70 -6.16 -31.17 31.14
CA GLU A 70 -6.89 -30.10 31.81
C GLU A 70 -5.92 -29.33 32.73
N GLY A 71 -5.89 -28.00 32.65
CA GLY A 71 -4.81 -27.19 33.23
C GLY A 71 -5.21 -25.77 33.66
N GLU A 72 -5.91 -25.69 34.79
CA GLU A 72 -6.02 -24.58 35.76
C GLU A 72 -6.53 -23.20 35.28
N GLU A 73 -7.47 -22.63 36.05
CA GLU A 73 -8.14 -21.35 35.77
C GLU A 73 -7.27 -20.15 36.18
N GLY A 74 -6.75 -19.40 35.21
CA GLY A 74 -6.13 -18.09 35.42
C GLY A 74 -7.11 -16.93 35.16
N GLU A 75 -7.35 -16.08 36.16
CA GLU A 75 -8.23 -14.90 36.03
C GLU A 75 -7.59 -13.80 35.15
N GLU A 76 -7.70 -13.90 33.83
CA GLU A 76 -7.38 -12.78 32.93
C GLU A 76 -8.41 -11.65 33.08
N GLN A 77 -7.98 -10.53 33.68
CA GLN A 77 -8.81 -9.35 33.87
C GLN A 77 -9.12 -8.68 32.52
N LEU A 78 -10.33 -8.93 32.01
CA LEU A 78 -10.88 -8.42 30.74
C LEU A 78 -10.92 -6.88 30.69
N ASN A 79 -9.83 -6.27 30.23
CA ASN A 79 -9.70 -4.84 30.06
C ASN A 79 -10.37 -4.36 28.74
N ASN A 80 -11.66 -4.67 28.61
CA ASN A 80 -12.46 -4.49 27.39
C ASN A 80 -12.83 -3.02 27.11
N GLY A 81 -11.83 -2.22 26.73
CA GLY A 81 -12.05 -0.96 26.02
C GLY A 81 -12.27 -1.22 24.54
N GLU A 82 -13.46 -0.89 24.01
CA GLU A 82 -13.78 -1.06 22.58
C GLU A 82 -12.70 -0.42 21.66
N GLU A 83 -12.05 -1.24 20.84
CA GLU A 83 -11.03 -0.76 19.89
C GLU A 83 -11.66 0.10 18.79
N LYS A 84 -11.38 1.41 18.83
CA LYS A 84 -11.96 2.38 17.89
C LYS A 84 -11.20 2.34 16.56
N THR A 85 -11.96 2.37 15.45
CA THR A 85 -11.36 2.46 14.10
C THR A 85 -10.74 3.84 13.88
N ALA A 86 -9.72 3.93 13.02
CA ALA A 86 -9.08 5.20 12.68
C ALA A 86 -10.05 6.29 12.16
N ALA A 87 -11.14 5.89 11.49
CA ALA A 87 -12.17 6.82 11.04
C ALA A 87 -12.98 7.40 12.22
N MET A 88 -13.31 6.58 13.22
CA MET A 88 -13.99 7.01 14.45
C MET A 88 -13.08 7.86 15.33
N GLU A 89 -11.80 7.49 15.50
CA GLU A 89 -10.84 8.33 16.22
C GLU A 89 -10.70 9.73 15.58
N HIS A 90 -10.71 9.83 14.24
CA HIS A 90 -10.67 11.12 13.55
C HIS A 90 -11.97 11.92 13.72
N GLN A 91 -13.14 11.28 13.65
CA GLN A 91 -14.42 11.95 13.86
C GLN A 91 -14.59 12.46 15.31
N LEU A 92 -13.96 11.79 16.28
CA LEU A 92 -13.90 12.21 17.68
C LEU A 92 -12.76 13.21 17.98
N GLY A 93 -11.97 13.62 16.97
CA GLY A 93 -10.84 14.55 17.15
C GLY A 93 -9.63 13.96 17.90
N LEU A 94 -9.60 12.64 18.12
CA LEU A 94 -8.52 11.94 18.83
C LEU A 94 -7.26 11.79 17.98
N ILE A 95 -7.40 11.80 16.64
CA ILE A 95 -6.31 11.89 15.67
C ILE A 95 -6.51 13.02 14.67
N ARG A 96 -5.40 13.55 14.15
CA ARG A 96 -5.36 14.46 13.01
C ARG A 96 -4.29 14.07 12.00
N PHE A 97 -4.30 14.73 10.85
CA PHE A 97 -3.37 14.50 9.75
C PHE A 97 -2.52 15.75 9.51
N ASP A 98 -1.26 15.69 9.93
CA ASP A 98 -0.29 16.80 9.79
C ASP A 98 0.63 16.50 8.59
N VAL A 99 0.74 17.40 7.62
CA VAL A 99 1.77 17.32 6.57
C VAL A 99 3.03 18.04 7.06
N VAL A 100 4.13 17.30 7.12
CA VAL A 100 5.39 17.74 7.74
C VAL A 100 6.52 17.65 6.72
N TYR A 101 7.46 18.59 6.75
CA TYR A 101 8.68 18.60 5.93
C TYR A 101 9.81 19.27 6.72
N ASN A 102 11.06 19.14 6.26
CA ASN A 102 12.20 19.77 6.93
C ASN A 102 12.24 21.29 6.65
N ASP A 103 11.45 22.02 7.44
CA ASP A 103 11.51 23.47 7.60
C ASP A 103 12.47 23.92 8.72
N SER A 104 13.13 22.96 9.38
CA SER A 104 14.04 23.17 10.52
C SER A 104 13.40 23.77 11.78
N ARG A 105 12.08 23.66 11.95
CA ARG A 105 11.38 23.96 13.22
C ARG A 105 11.32 22.72 14.12
N ASP A 106 11.47 22.91 15.44
CA ASP A 106 11.50 21.81 16.43
C ASP A 106 10.27 20.90 16.37
N GLU A 107 9.08 21.47 16.13
CA GLU A 107 7.82 20.72 16.06
C GLU A 107 7.79 19.77 14.84
N SER A 108 8.22 20.27 13.68
CA SER A 108 8.37 19.49 12.46
C SER A 108 9.46 18.43 12.63
N MET A 109 10.63 18.82 13.16
CA MET A 109 11.74 17.90 13.39
C MET A 109 11.38 16.79 14.37
N ARG A 110 10.62 17.08 15.45
CA ARG A 110 10.09 16.07 16.38
C ARG A 110 9.21 15.03 15.65
N ARG A 111 8.23 15.47 14.87
CA ARG A 111 7.36 14.56 14.08
C ARG A 111 8.15 13.73 13.06
N LEU A 112 9.11 14.34 12.38
CA LEU A 112 10.01 13.65 11.45
C LEU A 112 10.91 12.62 12.20
N THR A 113 11.37 12.93 13.41
CA THR A 113 12.12 11.96 14.25
C THR A 113 11.26 10.77 14.66
N GLU A 114 10.00 10.98 15.07
CA GLU A 114 9.07 9.88 15.40
C GLU A 114 8.74 9.03 14.16
N LEU A 115 8.40 9.67 13.03
CA LEU A 115 8.21 8.96 11.75
C LEU A 115 9.44 8.13 11.37
N LYS A 116 10.64 8.71 11.43
CA LYS A 116 11.91 8.02 11.19
C LYS A 116 12.08 6.83 12.14
N ASN A 117 11.74 6.96 13.42
CA ASN A 117 11.79 5.85 14.39
C ASN A 117 10.79 4.74 14.04
N ILE A 118 9.59 5.08 13.54
CA ILE A 118 8.59 4.11 13.08
C ILE A 118 9.09 3.39 11.82
N PHE A 119 9.53 4.12 10.79
CA PHE A 119 10.07 3.51 9.57
C PHE A 119 11.28 2.60 9.87
N GLN A 120 12.20 3.02 10.75
CA GLN A 120 13.36 2.21 11.17
C GLN A 120 13.00 0.93 11.95
N LYS A 121 11.78 0.83 12.50
CA LYS A 121 11.24 -0.40 13.14
C LYS A 121 10.43 -1.26 12.17
N GLN A 122 9.60 -0.64 11.34
CA GLN A 122 8.64 -1.33 10.46
C GLN A 122 9.25 -1.77 9.12
N LEU A 123 10.39 -1.20 8.72
CA LEU A 123 11.08 -1.51 7.46
C LEU A 123 12.51 -2.02 7.73
N PRO A 124 12.71 -3.17 8.42
CA PRO A 124 14.01 -3.64 8.87
C PRO A 124 15.02 -3.95 7.74
N LYS A 125 14.54 -4.17 6.51
CA LYS A 125 15.38 -4.33 5.30
C LYS A 125 16.00 -3.01 4.82
N MET A 126 15.48 -1.85 5.25
CA MET A 126 15.93 -0.53 4.80
C MET A 126 17.01 0.01 5.75
N PRO A 127 18.20 0.43 5.26
CA PRO A 127 19.25 0.98 6.12
C PRO A 127 18.77 2.19 6.93
N LYS A 128 19.14 2.24 8.22
CA LYS A 128 18.63 3.26 9.15
C LYS A 128 19.03 4.67 8.74
N GLU A 129 20.24 4.80 8.20
CA GLU A 129 20.87 6.01 7.70
C GLU A 129 20.18 6.46 6.40
N TYR A 130 19.79 5.51 5.56
CA TYR A 130 19.04 5.77 4.32
C TYR A 130 17.64 6.32 4.62
N ILE A 131 16.94 5.72 5.60
CA ILE A 131 15.65 6.24 6.10
C ILE A 131 15.83 7.66 6.64
N ALA A 132 16.79 7.86 7.55
CA ALA A 132 17.02 9.18 8.15
C ALA A 132 17.35 10.25 7.11
N ARG A 133 18.21 9.93 6.14
CA ARG A 133 18.58 10.84 5.07
C ARG A 133 17.38 11.29 4.23
N LEU A 134 16.42 10.42 3.94
CA LEU A 134 15.23 10.77 3.14
C LEU A 134 14.09 11.40 3.96
N VAL A 135 13.89 11.01 5.22
CA VAL A 135 12.86 11.63 6.08
C VAL A 135 13.22 13.08 6.44
N TYR A 136 14.51 13.43 6.49
CA TYR A 136 14.98 14.80 6.72
C TYR A 136 15.36 15.56 5.43
N ASP A 137 15.19 14.97 4.24
CA ASP A 137 15.49 15.61 2.96
C ASP A 137 14.46 16.71 2.65
N ARG A 138 14.91 17.93 2.31
CA ARG A 138 14.02 19.09 2.11
C ARG A 138 13.11 18.99 0.87
N ASN A 139 13.39 18.07 -0.05
CA ASN A 139 12.55 17.79 -1.22
C ASN A 139 11.45 16.75 -0.92
N HIS A 140 11.48 16.14 0.26
CA HIS A 140 10.53 15.14 0.70
C HIS A 140 9.51 15.78 1.66
N SER A 141 8.36 15.14 1.80
CA SER A 141 7.32 15.53 2.75
C SER A 141 6.64 14.28 3.28
N SER A 142 6.17 14.34 4.52
CA SER A 142 5.54 13.22 5.20
C SER A 142 4.14 13.60 5.67
N LEU A 143 3.14 12.84 5.27
CA LEU A 143 1.81 12.87 5.88
C LEU A 143 1.86 12.01 7.14
N ALA A 144 1.66 12.61 8.32
CA ALA A 144 1.69 11.94 9.62
C ALA A 144 0.27 11.84 10.21
N ILE A 145 -0.05 10.69 10.82
CA ILE A 145 -1.15 10.57 11.78
C ILE A 145 -0.61 11.00 13.14
N VAL A 146 -1.23 12.00 13.77
CA VAL A 146 -0.82 12.54 15.06
C VAL A 146 -1.99 12.40 16.04
N LYS A 147 -1.80 11.70 17.17
CA LYS A 147 -2.80 11.60 18.25
C LYS A 147 -2.90 12.92 19.03
N ALA A 148 -4.01 13.11 19.74
CA ALA A 148 -4.28 14.34 20.51
C ALA A 148 -3.18 14.70 21.54
N ASN A 149 -2.47 13.70 22.05
CA ASN A 149 -1.29 13.85 22.92
C ASN A 149 0.00 14.31 22.18
N GLY A 150 -0.06 14.51 20.87
CA GLY A 150 1.06 14.94 20.01
C GLY A 150 1.91 13.82 19.43
N HIS A 151 1.68 12.56 19.81
CA HIS A 151 2.49 11.41 19.34
C HIS A 151 2.10 10.96 17.93
N VAL A 152 3.10 10.68 17.09
CA VAL A 152 2.90 10.12 15.74
C VAL A 152 2.61 8.62 15.79
N VAL A 153 1.49 8.20 15.18
CA VAL A 153 1.07 6.79 15.05
C VAL A 153 1.67 6.11 13.80
N GLY A 154 1.89 6.89 12.74
CA GLY A 154 2.35 6.40 11.44
C GLY A 154 2.35 7.49 10.39
N GLY A 155 2.79 7.15 9.18
CA GLY A 155 2.81 8.11 8.08
C GLY A 155 3.30 7.55 6.74
N ILE A 156 3.12 8.37 5.70
CA ILE A 156 3.69 8.17 4.38
C ILE A 156 4.67 9.30 4.10
N THR A 157 5.93 8.96 3.78
CA THR A 157 6.90 9.90 3.21
C THR A 157 6.86 9.79 1.70
N PHE A 158 6.72 10.92 1.03
CA PHE A 158 6.61 11.05 -0.42
C PHE A 158 7.49 12.18 -0.96
N ARG A 159 7.75 12.13 -2.27
CA ARG A 159 8.45 13.17 -3.03
C ARG A 159 7.59 13.55 -4.23
N LEU A 160 7.35 14.84 -4.42
CA LEU A 160 6.48 15.36 -5.47
C LEU A 160 7.31 15.81 -6.68
N PHE A 161 6.88 15.45 -7.89
CA PHE A 161 7.50 15.86 -9.16
C PHE A 161 6.45 16.59 -10.02
N GLU A 162 6.13 17.84 -9.64
CA GLU A 162 5.03 18.62 -10.22
C GLU A 162 5.09 18.71 -11.76
N GLN A 163 6.25 19.05 -12.32
CA GLN A 163 6.49 19.14 -13.77
C GLN A 163 6.35 17.79 -14.53
N ARG A 164 6.20 16.67 -13.80
CA ARG A 164 6.12 15.30 -14.32
C ARG A 164 4.82 14.60 -13.94
N GLU A 165 3.89 15.34 -13.31
CA GLU A 165 2.55 14.89 -12.88
C GLU A 165 2.53 13.61 -12.02
N PHE A 166 3.60 13.35 -11.25
CA PHE A 166 3.63 12.19 -10.34
C PHE A 166 4.21 12.50 -8.95
N ALA A 167 3.88 11.64 -7.99
CA ALA A 167 4.52 11.59 -6.68
C ALA A 167 5.10 10.19 -6.42
N GLU A 168 6.33 10.15 -5.93
CA GLU A 168 7.01 8.94 -5.44
C GLU A 168 6.61 8.72 -3.98
N ILE A 169 6.05 7.56 -3.65
CA ILE A 169 5.89 7.10 -2.27
C ILE A 169 7.19 6.38 -1.90
N VAL A 170 7.89 6.92 -0.89
CA VAL A 170 9.22 6.49 -0.47
C VAL A 170 9.13 5.55 0.72
N PHE A 171 8.31 5.88 1.72
CA PHE A 171 8.05 5.05 2.89
C PHE A 171 6.55 5.10 3.26
N CYS A 172 5.99 3.98 3.71
CA CYS A 172 4.61 3.88 4.20
C CYS A 172 4.59 2.91 5.40
N ALA A 173 4.25 3.38 6.60
CA ALA A 173 4.23 2.55 7.80
C ALA A 173 3.30 3.09 8.90
N VAL A 174 2.83 2.18 9.77
CA VAL A 174 2.09 2.46 11.00
C VAL A 174 2.75 1.66 12.13
N SER A 175 2.81 2.19 13.35
CA SER A 175 3.31 1.47 14.53
C SER A 175 2.56 0.14 14.71
N SER A 176 3.26 -0.94 15.03
CA SER A 176 2.67 -2.28 15.25
C SER A 176 1.52 -2.27 16.25
N SER A 177 1.61 -1.43 17.29
CA SER A 177 0.58 -1.23 18.32
C SER A 177 -0.75 -0.63 17.80
N GLU A 178 -0.77 -0.13 16.56
CA GLU A 178 -1.91 0.53 15.93
C GLU A 178 -2.15 -0.02 14.50
N GLN A 179 -1.58 -1.18 14.17
CA GLN A 179 -1.92 -1.92 12.96
C GLN A 179 -3.32 -2.57 13.10
N VAL A 180 -3.83 -3.15 12.00
CA VAL A 180 -5.18 -3.73 11.87
C VAL A 180 -6.36 -2.71 11.97
N LYS A 181 -6.29 -1.66 12.80
CA LYS A 181 -7.33 -0.62 13.04
C LYS A 181 -7.68 0.30 11.85
N GLY A 182 -7.30 -0.08 10.62
CA GLY A 182 -7.59 0.64 9.38
C GLY A 182 -6.69 1.83 9.04
N TYR A 183 -5.80 2.24 9.95
CA TYR A 183 -4.94 3.43 9.81
C TYR A 183 -4.21 3.55 8.46
N GLY A 184 -3.61 2.48 7.95
CA GLY A 184 -2.87 2.51 6.67
C GLY A 184 -3.74 2.88 5.47
N SER A 185 -4.95 2.30 5.37
CA SER A 185 -5.90 2.65 4.31
C SER A 185 -6.41 4.09 4.44
N TYR A 186 -6.68 4.54 5.68
CA TYR A 186 -7.19 5.88 5.92
C TYR A 186 -6.13 6.96 5.60
N LEU A 187 -4.88 6.70 5.99
CA LEU A 187 -3.69 7.49 5.63
C LEU A 187 -3.47 7.60 4.12
N MET A 188 -3.58 6.48 3.39
CA MET A 188 -3.45 6.48 1.93
C MET A 188 -4.58 7.27 1.25
N ASN A 189 -5.81 7.20 1.76
CA ASN A 189 -6.92 8.01 1.24
C ASN A 189 -6.70 9.51 1.50
N LYS A 190 -6.28 9.89 2.72
CA LYS A 190 -5.90 11.27 3.04
C LYS A 190 -4.74 11.78 2.17
N LEU A 191 -3.76 10.94 1.82
CA LEU A 191 -2.70 11.29 0.88
C LEU A 191 -3.22 11.53 -0.54
N LYS A 192 -4.07 10.63 -1.06
CA LYS A 192 -4.71 10.80 -2.37
C LYS A 192 -5.49 12.12 -2.42
N ASP A 193 -6.26 12.43 -1.38
CA ASP A 193 -7.04 13.67 -1.31
C ASP A 193 -6.15 14.92 -1.20
N TYR A 194 -5.13 14.90 -0.34
CA TYR A 194 -4.16 16.00 -0.22
C TYR A 194 -3.46 16.29 -1.55
N ILE A 195 -2.91 15.28 -2.21
CA ILE A 195 -2.20 15.42 -3.49
C ILE A 195 -3.15 15.91 -4.58
N SER A 196 -4.38 15.39 -4.65
CA SER A 196 -5.39 15.81 -5.63
C SER A 196 -5.89 17.25 -5.44
N ALA A 197 -5.87 17.76 -4.21
CA ALA A 197 -6.42 19.08 -3.87
C ALA A 197 -5.36 20.20 -3.93
N ASN A 198 -4.08 19.86 -3.81
CA ASN A 198 -2.98 20.84 -3.67
C ASN A 198 -1.93 20.74 -4.79
N THR A 199 -2.02 19.76 -5.70
CA THR A 199 -0.98 19.51 -6.72
C THR A 199 -1.60 19.08 -8.06
N MET A 200 -0.81 19.14 -9.14
CA MET A 200 -1.20 18.60 -10.46
C MET A 200 -0.79 17.13 -10.67
N ALA A 201 -0.32 16.43 -9.63
CA ALA A 201 0.09 15.03 -9.79
C ALA A 201 -1.13 14.10 -9.98
N ARG A 202 -1.11 13.31 -11.07
CA ARG A 202 -2.13 12.30 -11.41
C ARG A 202 -1.72 10.88 -11.04
N HIS A 203 -0.42 10.65 -10.88
CA HIS A 203 0.17 9.32 -10.68
C HIS A 203 0.89 9.21 -9.33
N PHE A 204 0.73 8.07 -8.67
CA PHE A 204 1.67 7.63 -7.63
C PHE A 204 2.55 6.51 -8.19
N LEU A 205 3.85 6.56 -7.89
CA LEU A 205 4.80 5.47 -8.09
C LEU A 205 5.37 5.05 -6.74
N THR A 206 5.63 3.76 -6.55
CA THR A 206 6.23 3.22 -5.32
C THR A 206 7.01 1.96 -5.64
N TYR A 207 8.13 1.74 -4.96
CA TYR A 207 8.70 0.40 -4.82
C TYR A 207 8.10 -0.27 -3.58
N ALA A 208 7.48 -1.43 -3.76
CA ALA A 208 6.86 -2.21 -2.69
C ALA A 208 7.66 -3.49 -2.41
N ASP A 209 8.02 -3.73 -1.15
CA ASP A 209 8.48 -5.05 -0.71
C ASP A 209 7.36 -6.09 -0.90
N ASN A 210 7.70 -7.36 -1.06
CA ASN A 210 6.78 -8.43 -1.43
C ASN A 210 5.58 -8.55 -0.47
N TYR A 211 5.81 -8.37 0.83
CA TYR A 211 4.76 -8.34 1.86
C TYR A 211 3.79 -7.15 1.73
N ALA A 212 4.22 -6.03 1.15
CA ALA A 212 3.43 -4.82 0.98
C ALA A 212 2.61 -4.78 -0.33
N ILE A 213 2.92 -5.64 -1.31
CA ILE A 213 2.23 -5.66 -2.63
C ILE A 213 0.71 -5.80 -2.45
N GLY A 214 0.25 -6.71 -1.60
CA GLY A 214 -1.18 -6.92 -1.34
C GLY A 214 -1.88 -5.72 -0.68
N TYR A 215 -1.15 -4.93 0.13
CA TYR A 215 -1.66 -3.65 0.64
C TYR A 215 -1.79 -2.64 -0.50
N PHE A 216 -0.74 -2.42 -1.30
CA PHE A 216 -0.77 -1.45 -2.40
C PHE A 216 -1.82 -1.82 -3.47
N GLN A 217 -2.02 -3.10 -3.76
CA GLN A 217 -3.13 -3.57 -4.61
C GLN A 217 -4.51 -3.17 -4.04
N LYS A 218 -4.75 -3.40 -2.74
CA LYS A 218 -5.97 -2.95 -2.05
C LYS A 218 -6.12 -1.41 -2.05
N GLN A 219 -5.02 -0.66 -2.14
CA GLN A 219 -5.03 0.80 -2.32
C GLN A 219 -5.24 1.26 -3.78
N GLY A 220 -5.35 0.36 -4.75
CA GLY A 220 -5.57 0.69 -6.17
C GLY A 220 -4.30 0.81 -7.02
N PHE A 221 -3.15 0.30 -6.54
CA PHE A 221 -1.92 0.22 -7.33
C PHE A 221 -1.86 -1.07 -8.15
N THR A 222 -1.29 -0.99 -9.35
CA THR A 222 -0.97 -2.11 -10.25
C THR A 222 0.54 -2.26 -10.44
N LYS A 223 1.00 -3.43 -10.88
CA LYS A 223 2.39 -3.66 -11.34
C LYS A 223 2.63 -3.14 -12.77
N GLU A 224 1.55 -2.82 -13.50
CA GLU A 224 1.61 -2.28 -14.86
C GLU A 224 1.89 -0.77 -14.84
N ILE A 225 3.08 -0.36 -15.30
CA ILE A 225 3.49 1.05 -15.28
C ILE A 225 3.16 1.70 -16.63
N THR A 226 2.04 2.43 -16.66
CA THR A 226 1.51 3.10 -17.85
C THR A 226 2.07 4.52 -18.07
N LEU A 227 2.78 5.10 -17.09
CA LEU A 227 3.46 6.38 -17.24
C LEU A 227 4.75 6.21 -18.06
N ASP A 228 4.98 7.08 -19.05
CA ASP A 228 6.18 7.05 -19.89
C ASP A 228 7.45 7.00 -19.02
N LYS A 229 8.32 6.02 -19.29
CA LYS A 229 9.61 5.82 -18.63
C LYS A 229 10.44 7.10 -18.60
N ARG A 230 10.37 7.94 -19.65
CA ARG A 230 11.06 9.24 -19.73
C ARG A 230 10.68 10.23 -18.61
N LEU A 231 9.51 10.07 -18.00
CA LEU A 231 9.03 10.95 -16.93
C LEU A 231 9.58 10.55 -15.55
N TRP A 232 9.80 9.26 -15.27
CA TRP A 232 10.14 8.77 -13.94
C TRP A 232 11.48 8.04 -13.81
N MET A 233 12.01 7.46 -14.89
CA MET A 233 13.27 6.69 -14.88
C MET A 233 14.46 7.61 -14.56
N GLY A 234 15.23 7.24 -13.54
CA GLY A 234 16.32 8.07 -12.99
C GLY A 234 15.88 9.18 -12.02
N TYR A 235 14.57 9.37 -11.80
CA TYR A 235 14.04 10.36 -10.85
C TYR A 235 13.61 9.72 -9.52
N ILE A 236 12.92 8.57 -9.60
CA ILE A 236 12.65 7.70 -8.46
C ILE A 236 13.86 6.85 -8.11
N LYS A 237 13.90 6.30 -6.90
CA LYS A 237 14.97 5.37 -6.48
C LYS A 237 14.55 3.92 -6.66
N ASP A 238 15.39 3.15 -7.34
CA ASP A 238 15.27 1.71 -7.43
C ASP A 238 15.64 1.06 -6.08
N TYR A 239 14.91 0.03 -5.68
CA TYR A 239 15.17 -0.75 -4.47
C TYR A 239 15.30 -2.23 -4.82
N GLU A 240 16.42 -2.84 -4.41
CA GLU A 240 16.65 -4.27 -4.60
C GLU A 240 15.58 -5.10 -3.87
N GLY A 241 15.04 -6.11 -4.56
CA GLY A 241 13.90 -6.89 -4.07
C GLY A 241 12.53 -6.17 -4.06
N GLY A 242 12.47 -4.89 -4.44
CA GLY A 242 11.22 -4.13 -4.54
C GLY A 242 10.50 -4.33 -5.88
N THR A 243 9.18 -4.50 -5.86
CA THR A 243 8.33 -4.42 -7.04
C THR A 243 7.90 -2.97 -7.28
N LEU A 244 8.21 -2.41 -8.45
CA LEU A 244 7.66 -1.12 -8.87
C LEU A 244 6.15 -1.23 -9.12
N MET A 245 5.37 -0.29 -8.59
CA MET A 245 3.92 -0.24 -8.73
C MET A 245 3.42 1.18 -9.00
N GLN A 246 2.35 1.30 -9.80
CA GLN A 246 1.70 2.57 -10.15
C GLN A 246 0.25 2.61 -9.66
N ALA A 247 -0.18 3.75 -9.11
CA ALA A 247 -1.60 4.11 -8.98
C ALA A 247 -1.92 5.34 -9.84
N ILE A 248 -3.16 5.42 -10.34
CA ILE A 248 -3.68 6.57 -11.11
C ILE A 248 -4.87 7.14 -10.34
N ILE A 249 -4.72 8.37 -9.88
CA ILE A 249 -5.63 9.02 -8.91
C ILE A 249 -7.05 9.15 -9.48
N GLU A 250 -7.17 9.61 -10.73
CA GLU A 250 -8.45 9.74 -11.43
C GLU A 250 -9.17 8.39 -11.58
N LYS A 251 -8.45 7.33 -11.98
CA LYS A 251 -9.01 5.96 -12.09
C LYS A 251 -9.41 5.39 -10.73
N ILE A 252 -8.75 5.78 -9.63
CA ILE A 252 -9.11 5.37 -8.27
C ILE A 252 -10.38 6.09 -7.82
N ARG A 253 -10.49 7.41 -8.00
CA ARG A 253 -11.72 8.15 -7.64
C ARG A 253 -12.94 7.72 -8.47
N ALA A 254 -12.75 7.35 -9.74
CA ALA A 254 -13.82 6.80 -10.58
C ALA A 254 -14.26 5.36 -10.20
N LYS A 255 -13.44 4.61 -9.45
CA LYS A 255 -13.70 3.18 -9.13
C LYS A 255 -13.90 2.87 -7.64
N THR A 256 -13.45 3.74 -6.73
CA THR A 256 -13.43 3.45 -5.29
C THR A 256 -14.29 4.44 -4.51
N ARG A 257 -15.32 3.93 -3.81
CA ARG A 257 -16.14 4.70 -2.86
C ARG A 257 -15.54 4.78 -1.45
N SER A 258 -14.30 4.31 -1.26
CA SER A 258 -13.59 4.19 0.03
C SER A 258 -13.31 5.51 0.77
N GLN A 259 -13.66 6.65 0.16
CA GLN A 259 -13.67 7.99 0.77
C GLN A 259 -14.99 8.29 1.51
N ILE A 260 -16.06 7.53 1.25
CA ILE A 260 -17.34 7.66 1.95
C ILE A 260 -17.20 6.98 3.32
N VAL A 261 -17.14 7.79 4.36
CA VAL A 261 -17.30 7.32 5.75
C VAL A 261 -18.80 7.25 6.02
N TYR A 262 -19.33 6.03 6.08
CA TYR A 262 -20.71 5.81 6.51
C TYR A 262 -20.83 5.96 8.04
N PRO A 263 -22.00 6.36 8.57
CA PRO A 263 -22.27 6.30 10.01
C PRO A 263 -22.02 4.89 10.56
N GLY A 264 -21.47 4.81 11.77
CA GLY A 264 -21.31 3.53 12.46
C GLY A 264 -22.67 2.88 12.74
N LEU A 265 -22.77 1.57 12.51
CA LEU A 265 -23.99 0.78 12.67
C LEU A 265 -24.53 0.89 14.11
N THR A 266 -25.74 1.42 14.27
CA THR A 266 -26.31 1.72 15.60
C THR A 266 -26.84 0.48 16.31
N CYS A 267 -27.18 -0.58 15.56
CA CYS A 267 -27.68 -1.85 16.09
C CYS A 267 -26.80 -2.49 17.18
N PHE A 268 -25.47 -2.31 17.13
CA PHE A 268 -24.56 -2.81 18.17
C PHE A 268 -24.60 -1.98 19.47
N LYS A 269 -25.02 -0.71 19.41
CA LYS A 269 -25.26 0.12 20.60
C LYS A 269 -26.66 -0.13 21.19
N GLU A 270 -27.61 -0.46 20.34
CA GLU A 270 -29.00 -0.75 20.71
C GLU A 270 -29.14 -2.18 21.26
N ASN A 271 -28.32 -3.12 20.78
CA ASN A 271 -28.23 -4.49 21.29
C ASN A 271 -26.75 -4.97 21.33
N PRO A 272 -26.07 -4.87 22.49
CA PRO A 272 -24.68 -5.31 22.64
C PRO A 272 -24.44 -6.82 22.49
N GLU A 273 -25.47 -7.67 22.60
CA GLU A 273 -25.34 -9.12 22.40
C GLU A 273 -25.53 -9.55 20.94
N LEU A 274 -25.73 -8.60 20.02
CA LEU A 274 -25.98 -8.86 18.60
C LEU A 274 -24.69 -9.33 17.89
N LYS A 275 -24.45 -10.65 17.87
CA LYS A 275 -23.24 -11.27 17.27
C LYS A 275 -23.23 -11.26 15.74
N ASP A 276 -24.40 -11.36 15.11
CA ASP A 276 -24.58 -11.37 13.66
C ASP A 276 -25.47 -10.19 13.24
N ILE A 277 -25.11 -9.53 12.14
CA ILE A 277 -25.91 -8.51 11.47
C ILE A 277 -26.23 -8.95 10.05
N ASP A 278 -27.39 -8.52 9.53
CA ASP A 278 -27.72 -8.71 8.12
C ASP A 278 -26.78 -7.90 7.23
N PRO A 279 -26.00 -8.51 6.31
CA PRO A 279 -25.13 -7.78 5.39
C PRO A 279 -25.87 -6.77 4.51
N PHE A 280 -27.16 -6.95 4.21
CA PHE A 280 -27.94 -5.98 3.44
C PHE A 280 -28.23 -4.69 4.23
N SER A 281 -28.17 -4.73 5.57
CA SER A 281 -28.31 -3.54 6.43
C SER A 281 -27.07 -2.63 6.43
N ILE A 282 -25.93 -3.10 5.92
CA ILE A 282 -24.64 -2.39 6.02
C ILE A 282 -24.51 -1.34 4.91
N PRO A 283 -24.43 -0.04 5.25
CA PRO A 283 -24.29 1.02 4.25
C PRO A 283 -23.06 0.82 3.37
N GLY A 284 -23.27 0.75 2.06
CA GLY A 284 -22.22 0.53 1.06
C GLY A 284 -21.99 -0.93 0.67
N ILE A 285 -22.70 -1.91 1.25
CA ILE A 285 -22.75 -3.27 0.67
C ILE A 285 -23.58 -3.25 -0.62
N TYR A 286 -23.04 -3.92 -1.64
CA TYR A 286 -23.20 -3.48 -3.03
C TYR A 286 -24.49 -3.94 -3.74
N LEU A 287 -25.33 -4.74 -3.08
CA LEU A 287 -26.45 -5.43 -3.75
C LEU A 287 -27.59 -4.48 -4.14
N MET A 288 -27.98 -3.53 -3.29
CA MET A 288 -28.95 -2.48 -3.65
C MET A 288 -28.51 -1.65 -4.87
N THR A 289 -27.20 -1.41 -5.05
CA THR A 289 -26.68 -0.73 -6.24
C THR A 289 -26.80 -1.57 -7.51
N LEU A 290 -26.79 -2.90 -7.42
CA LEU A 290 -26.83 -3.78 -8.59
C LEU A 290 -28.27 -3.96 -9.09
N GLU A 291 -29.22 -4.06 -8.15
CA GLU A 291 -30.66 -4.01 -8.42
C GLU A 291 -31.07 -2.66 -9.03
N ALA A 292 -30.74 -1.54 -8.36
CA ALA A 292 -31.04 -0.20 -8.88
C ALA A 292 -30.36 0.10 -10.24
N ASN A 293 -29.16 -0.43 -10.51
CA ASN A 293 -28.52 -0.30 -11.82
C ASN A 293 -29.22 -1.13 -12.92
N VAL A 294 -29.90 -2.22 -12.57
CA VAL A 294 -30.76 -2.97 -13.51
C VAL A 294 -32.04 -2.18 -13.78
N ASP A 295 -32.70 -1.67 -12.75
CA ASP A 295 -33.95 -0.89 -12.87
C ASP A 295 -33.74 0.44 -13.63
N GLU A 296 -32.63 1.14 -13.36
CA GLU A 296 -32.20 2.32 -14.13
C GLU A 296 -31.59 1.96 -15.52
N ASN A 297 -31.66 0.68 -15.93
CA ASN A 297 -31.22 0.17 -17.23
C ASN A 297 -29.76 0.52 -17.61
N LYS A 298 -28.85 0.54 -16.63
CA LYS A 298 -27.44 0.95 -16.78
C LYS A 298 -26.51 -0.15 -17.31
N TYR A 299 -27.02 -1.36 -17.52
CA TYR A 299 -26.29 -2.50 -18.08
C TYR A 299 -26.72 -2.76 -19.53
N PRO A 300 -26.12 -2.09 -20.54
CA PRO A 300 -26.54 -2.22 -21.95
C PRO A 300 -26.28 -3.61 -22.55
N THR A 301 -25.56 -4.50 -21.84
CA THR A 301 -25.41 -5.91 -22.21
C THR A 301 -25.43 -6.81 -20.97
N LEU A 302 -25.88 -8.05 -21.13
CA LEU A 302 -25.81 -9.09 -20.09
C LEU A 302 -24.38 -9.31 -19.56
N GLU A 303 -23.35 -9.12 -20.40
CA GLU A 303 -21.95 -9.24 -19.96
C GLU A 303 -21.51 -8.04 -19.11
N SER A 304 -22.02 -6.83 -19.37
CA SER A 304 -21.74 -5.67 -18.50
C SER A 304 -22.30 -5.84 -17.09
N PHE A 305 -23.50 -6.43 -16.97
CA PHE A 305 -24.08 -6.87 -15.69
C PHE A 305 -23.23 -7.98 -15.04
N ALA A 306 -22.89 -9.04 -15.80
CA ALA A 306 -22.12 -10.16 -15.28
C ALA A 306 -20.71 -9.77 -14.80
N LEU A 307 -20.06 -8.80 -15.47
CA LEU A 307 -18.78 -8.23 -15.05
C LEU A 307 -18.88 -7.41 -13.75
N ASP A 308 -20.04 -6.84 -13.43
CA ASP A 308 -20.27 -6.11 -12.18
C ASP A 308 -20.61 -7.07 -11.04
N THR A 309 -21.54 -7.99 -11.27
CA THR A 309 -21.92 -9.05 -10.29
C THR A 309 -20.74 -9.92 -9.88
N ARG A 310 -19.86 -10.30 -10.81
CA ARG A 310 -18.65 -11.08 -10.48
C ARG A 310 -17.68 -10.36 -9.53
N LYS A 311 -17.73 -9.02 -9.42
CA LYS A 311 -16.93 -8.27 -8.43
C LYS A 311 -17.32 -8.62 -6.99
N ILE A 312 -18.58 -9.00 -6.74
CA ILE A 312 -19.03 -9.44 -5.41
C ILE A 312 -18.27 -10.71 -5.02
N PHE A 313 -18.25 -11.72 -5.89
CA PHE A 313 -17.58 -13.00 -5.62
C PHE A 313 -16.06 -12.84 -5.54
N VAL A 314 -15.47 -12.09 -6.47
CA VAL A 314 -14.02 -11.80 -6.50
C VAL A 314 -13.60 -11.03 -5.25
N ASN A 315 -14.31 -9.98 -4.84
CA ASN A 315 -14.00 -9.27 -3.60
C ASN A 315 -14.17 -10.19 -2.38
N CYS A 316 -15.25 -10.97 -2.28
CA CYS A 316 -15.43 -11.88 -1.16
C CYS A 316 -14.26 -12.88 -1.02
N LYS A 317 -13.81 -13.47 -2.13
CA LYS A 317 -12.64 -14.38 -2.16
C LYS A 317 -11.30 -13.68 -1.90
N ASN A 318 -11.16 -12.39 -2.26
CA ASN A 318 -9.91 -11.62 -2.07
C ASN A 318 -9.75 -11.01 -0.67
N TYR A 319 -10.85 -10.82 0.07
CA TYR A 319 -10.83 -10.20 1.41
C TYR A 319 -11.04 -11.21 2.55
N ASN A 320 -11.60 -12.39 2.29
CA ASN A 320 -11.73 -13.48 3.26
C ASN A 320 -10.74 -14.60 2.95
N GLY A 321 -10.25 -15.29 3.99
CA GLY A 321 -9.37 -16.45 3.82
C GLY A 321 -10.02 -17.59 3.04
N GLU A 322 -9.22 -18.35 2.31
CA GLU A 322 -9.65 -19.57 1.63
C GLU A 322 -10.22 -20.59 2.63
N GLY A 323 -11.18 -21.41 2.20
CA GLY A 323 -11.86 -22.36 3.08
C GLY A 323 -12.81 -21.75 4.14
N THR A 324 -12.83 -20.43 4.35
CA THR A 324 -13.81 -19.78 5.26
C THR A 324 -15.25 -19.97 4.77
N ARG A 325 -16.23 -19.78 5.68
CA ARG A 325 -17.67 -19.81 5.34
C ARG A 325 -18.00 -18.82 4.21
N TYR A 326 -17.48 -17.60 4.29
CA TYR A 326 -17.71 -16.53 3.31
C TYR A 326 -17.11 -16.88 1.94
N TRP A 327 -15.87 -17.39 1.90
CA TRP A 327 -15.23 -17.84 0.67
C TRP A 327 -16.01 -18.99 0.02
N ARG A 328 -16.44 -19.99 0.81
CA ARG A 328 -17.27 -21.10 0.32
C ARG A 328 -18.62 -20.63 -0.23
N CYS A 329 -19.30 -19.71 0.47
CA CYS A 329 -20.53 -19.09 -0.02
C CYS A 329 -20.31 -18.33 -1.33
N ALA A 330 -19.19 -17.61 -1.49
CA ALA A 330 -18.86 -16.91 -2.72
C ALA A 330 -18.67 -17.87 -3.91
N VAL A 331 -17.95 -18.99 -3.73
CA VAL A 331 -17.76 -20.01 -4.78
C VAL A 331 -19.08 -20.68 -5.17
N SER A 332 -19.94 -21.05 -4.20
CA SER A 332 -21.25 -21.62 -4.49
C SER A 332 -22.17 -20.65 -5.24
N LEU A 333 -22.16 -19.37 -4.86
CA LEU A 333 -23.00 -18.34 -5.48
C LEU A 333 -22.50 -17.92 -6.87
N GLU A 334 -21.18 -17.87 -7.06
CA GLU A 334 -20.54 -17.65 -8.36
C GLU A 334 -20.87 -18.77 -9.35
N LYS A 335 -20.80 -20.03 -8.92
CA LYS A 335 -21.21 -21.17 -9.74
C LYS A 335 -22.68 -21.09 -10.14
N PHE A 336 -23.58 -20.84 -9.18
CA PHE A 336 -25.02 -20.67 -9.45
C PHE A 336 -25.28 -19.52 -10.44
N PHE A 337 -24.56 -18.41 -10.30
CA PHE A 337 -24.65 -17.26 -11.20
C PHE A 337 -24.19 -17.63 -12.63
N ASP A 338 -23.02 -18.24 -12.79
CA ASP A 338 -22.51 -18.62 -14.11
C ASP A 338 -23.40 -19.69 -14.79
N ASP A 339 -23.99 -20.62 -14.03
CA ASP A 339 -24.97 -21.57 -14.56
C ASP A 339 -26.27 -20.88 -15.01
N LYS A 340 -26.74 -19.84 -14.29
CA LYS A 340 -27.87 -19.00 -14.72
C LYS A 340 -27.54 -18.14 -15.95
N ILE A 341 -26.32 -17.64 -16.08
CA ILE A 341 -25.86 -16.92 -17.29
C ILE A 341 -25.82 -17.85 -18.50
N LYS A 342 -25.42 -19.13 -18.35
CA LYS A 342 -25.50 -20.14 -19.42
C LYS A 342 -26.95 -20.40 -19.84
N GLU A 343 -27.85 -20.60 -18.88
CA GLU A 343 -29.29 -20.80 -19.11
C GLU A 343 -29.90 -19.61 -19.90
N TRP A 344 -29.56 -18.38 -19.53
CA TRP A 344 -30.01 -17.17 -20.23
C TRP A 344 -29.46 -17.06 -21.66
N LYS A 345 -28.15 -17.26 -21.86
CA LYS A 345 -27.55 -17.22 -23.20
C LYS A 345 -28.08 -18.32 -24.12
N ALA A 346 -28.41 -19.49 -23.58
CA ALA A 346 -29.04 -20.59 -24.32
C ALA A 346 -30.52 -20.30 -24.68
N ARG A 347 -31.24 -19.49 -23.90
CA ARG A 347 -32.58 -18.99 -24.26
C ARG A 347 -32.53 -17.87 -25.30
N ALA A 348 -31.59 -16.94 -25.19
CA ALA A 348 -31.44 -15.80 -26.10
C ALA A 348 -30.82 -16.16 -27.48
N SER A 349 -30.47 -17.44 -27.69
CA SER A 349 -29.95 -17.98 -28.95
C SER A 349 -30.98 -18.88 -29.67
N LYS A 350 -32.28 -18.69 -29.36
CA LYS A 350 -33.44 -19.34 -29.99
C LYS A 350 -34.44 -18.29 -30.43
#